data_AF-A0A6H0ZQE1-F1
#
_entry.id   AF-A0A6H0ZQE1-F1
#
_cell.length_a   1.000
_cell.length_b   1.000
_cell.length_c   1.000
_cell.angle_alpha   90.00
_cell.angle_beta   90.00
_cell.angle_gamma   90.00
#
_symmetry.space_group_name_H-M   'P 1'
#
loop_
_entity.id
_entity.type
_entity.pdbx_description
1 polymer ?
#
loop_
_entity_poly.entity_id
_entity_poly.type
_entity_poly.pdbx_seq_one_letter_code
_entity_poly.pdbx_strand_id
1 'polypeptide(L)'
;MADETKKRTVEITVGGKLRSFDIDDPVLPDWVEENKLSAGNFPYDKKMKREEYDAALEALQIELVKVQFWLQATGKRVMAVFEGRDAAGKGGAIFAIHSYLNPRYARVVALTKPTETERGQWYFQRYISHFPTAGELVLFDRSWYNRAGVEPVMGFCTPEEHKRFLKETPRLEKMLAHEDIHFFKFWLDIGRETQIDRFHDRRHSPLKCWKLSDMDIAALTKWDDYTQKRDEMLEKTHTDVAPWTVVRANDKRRARVNLIRHILNSLDYEGKDRKAIGEIDNKILGAGPNFLGKAEEK
;
A
#
# COMPACT_ATOMS: atom_id res chain seq x y z
N MET A 1 26.47 -30.38 -1.74
CA MET A 1 25.74 -31.03 -0.63
C MET A 1 24.76 -30.00 -0.13
N ALA A 2 23.49 -30.17 -0.46
CA ALA A 2 22.43 -29.23 -0.11
C ALA A 2 22.20 -29.32 1.39
N ASP A 3 22.38 -28.20 2.08
CA ASP A 3 22.10 -28.06 3.50
C ASP A 3 20.64 -28.44 3.75
N GLU A 4 20.41 -29.35 4.69
CA GLU A 4 19.08 -29.81 5.07
C GLU A 4 18.22 -28.60 5.42
N THR A 5 17.10 -28.45 4.71
CA THR A 5 16.13 -27.38 4.90
C THR A 5 15.73 -27.27 6.36
N LYS A 6 16.33 -26.33 7.09
CA LYS A 6 15.79 -25.85 8.37
C LYS A 6 14.35 -25.42 8.10
N LYS A 7 13.39 -26.22 8.55
CA LYS A 7 11.97 -25.85 8.53
C LYS A 7 11.84 -24.48 9.19
N ARG A 8 11.27 -23.51 8.47
CA ARG A 8 11.06 -22.14 8.95
C ARG A 8 9.67 -22.02 9.57
N THR A 9 9.34 -22.98 10.42
CA THR A 9 8.08 -23.01 11.13
C THR A 9 8.04 -21.87 12.14
N VAL A 10 6.97 -21.10 12.14
CA VAL A 10 6.70 -20.02 13.09
C VAL A 10 5.44 -20.34 13.88
N GLU A 11 5.47 -20.04 15.18
CA GLU A 11 4.29 -20.06 16.02
C GLU A 11 3.69 -18.65 16.10
N ILE A 12 2.40 -18.54 15.80
CA ILE A 12 1.68 -17.28 15.73
C ILE A 12 0.30 -17.40 16.35
N THR A 13 -0.14 -16.36 17.04
CA THR A 13 -1.49 -16.31 17.64
C THR A 13 -2.48 -15.69 16.65
N VAL A 14 -3.48 -16.45 16.22
CA VAL A 14 -4.51 -15.98 15.29
C VAL A 14 -5.89 -16.21 15.90
N GLY A 15 -6.66 -15.14 16.10
CA GLY A 15 -7.96 -15.20 16.76
C GLY A 15 -7.90 -15.74 18.19
N GLY A 16 -6.82 -15.48 18.93
CA GLY A 16 -6.59 -15.98 20.29
C GLY A 16 -6.15 -17.44 20.39
N LYS A 17 -5.91 -18.12 19.27
CA LYS A 17 -5.41 -19.51 19.23
C LYS A 17 -3.98 -19.54 18.73
N LEU A 18 -3.12 -20.30 19.41
CA LEU A 18 -1.77 -20.60 18.93
C LEU A 18 -1.87 -21.47 17.67
N ARG A 19 -1.22 -21.05 16.59
CA ARG A 19 -1.16 -21.75 15.31
C ARG A 19 0.29 -21.91 14.91
N SER A 20 0.60 -23.03 14.29
CA SER A 20 1.87 -23.27 13.63
C SER A 20 1.71 -23.04 12.13
N PHE A 21 2.67 -22.35 11.52
CA PHE A 21 2.72 -22.11 10.09
C PHE A 21 4.15 -22.35 9.59
N ASP A 22 4.29 -23.21 8.58
CA ASP A 22 5.55 -23.42 7.87
C ASP A 22 5.42 -22.86 6.45
N ILE A 23 6.22 -21.84 6.15
CA ILE A 23 6.21 -21.18 4.84
C ILE A 23 6.72 -22.09 3.72
N ASP A 24 7.53 -23.10 4.05
CA ASP A 24 8.13 -24.02 3.08
C ASP A 24 7.23 -25.25 2.80
N ASP A 25 6.17 -25.48 3.59
CA ASP A 25 5.20 -26.53 3.35
C ASP A 25 4.30 -26.17 2.15
N PRO A 26 4.28 -26.97 1.07
CA PRO A 26 3.46 -26.69 -0.11
C PRO A 26 1.95 -26.73 0.16
N VAL A 27 1.50 -27.30 1.28
CA VAL A 27 0.09 -27.37 1.65
C VAL A 27 -0.26 -26.19 2.56
N LEU A 28 -1.15 -25.32 2.09
CA LEU A 28 -1.65 -24.22 2.91
C LEU A 28 -2.59 -24.77 4.00
N PRO A 29 -2.46 -24.36 5.27
CA PRO A 29 -3.35 -24.84 6.34
C PRO A 29 -4.80 -24.40 6.15
N ASP A 30 -5.76 -25.26 6.49
CA ASP A 30 -7.21 -25.00 6.34
C ASP A 30 -7.66 -23.72 7.02
N TRP A 31 -7.13 -23.42 8.21
CA TRP A 31 -7.49 -22.22 8.96
C TRP A 31 -7.07 -20.92 8.23
N VAL A 32 -6.11 -20.98 7.30
CA VAL A 32 -5.76 -19.88 6.41
C VAL A 32 -6.66 -19.90 5.18
N GLU A 33 -6.78 -21.05 4.51
CA GLU A 33 -7.56 -21.20 3.27
C GLU A 33 -9.01 -20.77 3.43
N GLU A 34 -9.66 -21.17 4.53
CA GLU A 34 -11.05 -20.86 4.85
C GLU A 34 -11.27 -19.38 5.18
N ASN A 35 -10.24 -18.67 5.69
CA ASN A 35 -10.38 -17.32 6.23
C ASN A 35 -9.66 -16.23 5.40
N LYS A 36 -8.88 -16.59 4.37
CA LYS A 36 -8.03 -15.65 3.61
C LYS A 36 -8.78 -14.48 2.96
N LEU A 37 -10.09 -14.62 2.70
CA LEU A 37 -10.89 -13.53 2.16
C LEU A 37 -11.58 -12.72 3.26
N SER A 38 -12.14 -13.37 4.29
CA SER A 38 -12.94 -12.74 5.35
C SER A 38 -12.09 -12.06 6.44
N ALA A 39 -10.82 -12.46 6.59
CA ALA A 39 -9.89 -11.95 7.59
C ALA A 39 -9.83 -10.42 7.66
N GLY A 40 -9.78 -9.86 8.87
CA GLY A 40 -9.81 -8.40 9.06
C GLY A 40 -11.17 -7.76 8.74
N ASN A 41 -12.26 -8.50 8.95
CA ASN A 41 -13.64 -8.04 8.74
C ASN A 41 -13.89 -7.57 7.29
N PHE A 42 -13.43 -8.34 6.30
CA PHE A 42 -13.65 -8.00 4.91
C PHE A 42 -15.15 -8.09 4.54
N PRO A 43 -15.73 -7.09 3.87
CA PRO A 43 -17.18 -6.94 3.77
C PRO A 43 -17.87 -7.81 2.70
N TYR A 44 -17.13 -8.71 2.04
CA TYR A 44 -17.66 -9.53 0.95
C TYR A 44 -17.22 -10.99 1.06
N ASP A 45 -18.18 -11.90 0.88
CA ASP A 45 -17.94 -13.35 0.94
C ASP A 45 -17.27 -13.92 -0.32
N LYS A 46 -17.30 -13.17 -1.42
CA LYS A 46 -16.75 -13.59 -2.71
C LYS A 46 -15.91 -12.49 -3.36
N LYS A 47 -14.82 -12.89 -4.02
CA LYS A 47 -14.00 -11.99 -4.86
C LYS A 47 -14.85 -11.45 -6.01
N MET A 48 -14.54 -10.23 -6.45
CA MET A 48 -15.12 -9.60 -7.63
C MET A 48 -14.85 -10.48 -8.84
N LYS A 49 -15.86 -10.64 -9.71
CA LYS A 49 -15.73 -11.47 -10.91
C LYS A 49 -14.66 -10.88 -11.83
N ARG A 50 -13.98 -11.74 -12.58
CA ARG A 50 -12.85 -11.32 -13.42
C ARG A 50 -13.31 -10.38 -14.54
N GLU A 51 -14.37 -10.75 -15.24
CA GLU A 51 -14.97 -9.98 -16.34
C GLU A 51 -15.41 -8.58 -15.86
N GLU A 52 -16.10 -8.52 -14.72
CA GLU A 52 -16.52 -7.25 -14.09
C GLU A 52 -15.32 -6.35 -13.77
N TYR A 53 -14.25 -6.93 -13.22
CA TYR A 53 -13.03 -6.20 -12.91
C TYR A 53 -12.30 -5.70 -14.16
N ASP A 54 -12.16 -6.55 -15.19
CA ASP A 54 -11.43 -6.19 -16.40
C ASP A 54 -12.15 -5.06 -17.15
N ALA A 55 -13.48 -5.14 -17.27
CA ALA A 55 -14.30 -4.07 -17.86
C ALA A 55 -14.23 -2.76 -17.06
N ALA A 56 -14.33 -2.82 -15.73
CA ALA A 56 -14.22 -1.63 -14.89
C ALA A 56 -12.82 -1.02 -14.96
N LEU A 57 -11.77 -1.84 -14.96
CA LEU A 57 -10.40 -1.36 -15.02
C LEU A 57 -10.10 -0.66 -16.36
N GLU A 58 -10.55 -1.23 -17.47
CA GLU A 58 -10.38 -0.62 -18.80
C GLU A 58 -11.02 0.77 -18.87
N ALA A 59 -12.28 0.90 -18.43
CA ALA A 59 -12.95 2.20 -18.37
C ALA A 59 -12.19 3.23 -17.52
N LEU A 60 -11.68 2.80 -16.36
CA LEU A 60 -10.89 3.66 -15.47
C LEU A 60 -9.52 4.03 -16.07
N GLN A 61 -8.90 3.15 -16.84
CA GLN A 61 -7.62 3.42 -17.50
C GLN A 61 -7.78 4.40 -18.66
N ILE A 62 -8.91 4.36 -19.39
CA ILE A 62 -9.26 5.39 -20.38
C ILE A 62 -9.35 6.76 -19.71
N GLU A 63 -9.98 6.84 -18.54
CA GLU A 63 -10.05 8.09 -17.77
C GLU A 63 -8.68 8.56 -17.27
N LEU A 64 -7.79 7.64 -16.86
CA LEU A 64 -6.41 7.98 -16.50
C LEU A 64 -5.60 8.56 -17.68
N VAL A 65 -5.87 8.11 -18.92
CA VAL A 65 -5.27 8.70 -20.12
C VAL A 65 -5.73 10.17 -20.28
N LYS A 66 -7.02 10.46 -20.05
CA LYS A 66 -7.53 11.85 -20.06
C LYS A 66 -6.87 12.70 -18.97
N VAL A 67 -6.71 12.15 -17.76
CA VAL A 67 -5.96 12.81 -16.67
C VAL A 67 -4.54 13.15 -17.14
N GLN A 68 -3.84 12.23 -17.79
CA GLN A 68 -2.48 12.51 -18.27
C GLN A 68 -2.46 13.66 -19.28
N PHE A 69 -3.37 13.70 -20.26
CA PHE A 69 -3.47 14.83 -21.19
C PHE A 69 -3.74 16.16 -20.46
N TRP A 70 -4.66 16.15 -19.50
CA TRP A 70 -4.97 17.32 -18.68
C TRP A 70 -3.77 17.80 -17.86
N LEU A 71 -3.02 16.89 -17.21
CA LEU A 71 -1.80 17.25 -16.47
C LEU A 71 -0.78 17.94 -17.39
N GLN A 72 -0.59 17.42 -18.60
CA GLN A 72 0.34 17.98 -19.59
C GLN A 72 -0.10 19.37 -20.08
N ALA A 73 -1.39 19.56 -20.33
CA ALA A 73 -1.92 20.83 -20.81
C ALA A 73 -1.90 21.92 -19.73
N THR A 74 -2.14 21.56 -18.47
CA THR A 74 -2.29 22.52 -17.36
C THR A 74 -1.04 22.71 -16.52
N GLY A 75 -0.05 21.81 -16.65
CA GLY A 75 1.12 21.78 -15.77
C GLY A 75 0.85 21.29 -14.35
N LYS A 76 -0.39 20.87 -14.03
CA LYS A 76 -0.77 20.30 -12.73
C LYS A 76 0.08 19.05 -12.44
N ARG A 77 0.22 18.74 -11.15
CA ARG A 77 1.13 17.69 -10.65
C ARG A 77 0.38 16.74 -9.74
N VAL A 78 0.63 15.46 -9.90
CA VAL A 78 0.05 14.41 -9.05
C VAL A 78 1.16 13.58 -8.41
N MET A 79 1.03 13.33 -7.12
CA MET A 79 1.89 12.41 -6.40
C MET A 79 1.05 11.47 -5.54
N ALA A 80 1.35 10.18 -5.57
CA ALA A 80 0.67 9.19 -4.75
C ALA A 80 1.66 8.28 -4.04
N VAL A 81 1.51 8.09 -2.73
CA VAL A 81 2.28 7.12 -1.94
C VAL A 81 1.43 5.89 -1.65
N PHE A 82 2.02 4.72 -1.86
CA PHE A 82 1.39 3.43 -1.60
C PHE A 82 2.10 2.76 -0.44
N GLU A 83 1.42 2.74 0.70
CA GLU A 83 1.81 2.03 1.91
C GLU A 83 0.79 0.92 2.21
N GLY A 84 1.08 0.12 3.21
CA GLY A 84 0.21 -0.98 3.62
C GLY A 84 0.98 -2.20 4.06
N ARG A 85 0.23 -3.18 4.58
CA ARG A 85 0.76 -4.47 5.01
C ARG A 85 1.63 -5.10 3.92
N ASP A 86 2.62 -5.89 4.35
CA ASP A 86 3.36 -6.70 3.40
C ASP A 86 2.43 -7.68 2.70
N ALA A 87 2.68 -7.86 1.41
CA ALA A 87 1.80 -8.55 0.48
C ALA A 87 0.40 -7.94 0.22
N ALA A 88 0.06 -6.75 0.72
CA ALA A 88 -1.25 -6.11 0.50
C ALA A 88 -1.58 -5.80 -0.97
N GLY A 89 -0.58 -5.63 -1.83
CA GLY A 89 -0.79 -5.47 -3.28
C GLY A 89 -0.40 -4.10 -3.86
N LYS A 90 0.41 -3.30 -3.15
CA LYS A 90 0.94 -1.99 -3.55
C LYS A 90 1.39 -1.92 -5.02
N GLY A 91 2.43 -2.67 -5.39
CA GLY A 91 2.93 -2.69 -6.77
C GLY A 91 1.90 -3.14 -7.82
N GLY A 92 0.92 -3.96 -7.44
CA GLY A 92 -0.17 -4.34 -8.35
C GLY A 92 -1.21 -3.24 -8.57
N ALA A 93 -1.39 -2.34 -7.60
CA ALA A 93 -2.21 -1.14 -7.75
C ALA A 93 -1.48 -0.08 -8.58
N ILE A 94 -0.19 0.14 -8.30
CA ILE A 94 0.67 1.02 -9.10
C ILE A 94 0.67 0.57 -10.57
N PHE A 95 0.87 -0.72 -10.82
CA PHE A 95 0.83 -1.27 -12.18
C PHE A 95 -0.50 -0.98 -12.89
N ALA A 96 -1.63 -1.19 -12.20
CA ALA A 96 -2.96 -0.93 -12.77
C ALA A 96 -3.17 0.55 -13.14
N ILE A 97 -2.63 1.47 -12.35
CA ILE A 97 -2.66 2.92 -12.65
C ILE A 97 -1.72 3.26 -13.82
N HIS A 98 -0.53 2.67 -13.85
CA HIS A 98 0.55 3.08 -14.74
C HIS A 98 0.51 2.46 -16.15
N SER A 99 -0.13 1.29 -16.31
CA SER A 99 0.00 0.40 -17.49
C SER A 99 -0.17 1.07 -18.86
N TYR A 100 -1.03 2.07 -18.99
CA TYR A 100 -1.35 2.74 -20.25
C TYR A 100 -0.98 4.23 -20.27
N LEU A 101 -0.14 4.66 -19.33
CA LEU A 101 0.32 6.05 -19.24
C LEU A 101 1.67 6.23 -19.94
N ASN A 102 1.89 7.39 -20.54
CA ASN A 102 3.17 7.77 -21.13
C ASN A 102 4.27 7.79 -20.05
N PRO A 103 5.31 6.94 -20.15
CA PRO A 103 6.34 6.80 -19.13
C PRO A 103 7.25 8.03 -18.98
N ARG A 104 7.21 8.98 -19.93
CA ARG A 104 7.94 10.25 -19.82
C ARG A 104 7.36 11.19 -18.77
N TYR A 105 6.08 11.01 -18.45
CA TYR A 105 5.33 11.89 -17.53
C TYR A 105 4.72 11.14 -16.36
N ALA A 106 4.60 9.81 -16.45
CA ALA A 106 4.18 8.95 -15.35
C ALA A 106 5.32 8.02 -14.95
N ARG A 107 5.83 8.15 -13.72
CA ARG A 107 6.96 7.33 -13.23
C ARG A 107 6.73 6.75 -11.84
N VAL A 108 7.37 5.62 -11.60
CA VAL A 108 7.33 4.91 -10.32
C VAL A 108 8.66 5.11 -9.59
N VAL A 109 8.59 5.46 -8.30
CA VAL A 109 9.74 5.58 -7.40
C VAL A 109 9.72 4.41 -6.44
N ALA A 110 10.77 3.59 -6.47
CA ALA A 110 10.95 2.43 -5.59
C ALA A 110 12.40 2.41 -5.08
N LEU A 111 12.68 3.22 -4.07
CA LEU A 111 14.04 3.39 -3.54
C LEU A 111 14.50 2.16 -2.76
N THR A 112 15.79 1.85 -2.86
CA THR A 112 16.45 0.83 -2.03
C THR A 112 16.74 1.37 -0.62
N LYS A 113 17.36 0.54 0.23
CA LYS A 113 17.83 0.95 1.57
C LYS A 113 18.79 2.16 1.46
N PRO A 114 18.77 3.09 2.42
CA PRO A 114 19.59 4.29 2.32
C PRO A 114 21.09 3.99 2.34
N THR A 115 21.84 4.67 1.49
CA THR A 115 23.32 4.68 1.52
C THR A 115 23.84 5.31 2.81
N GLU A 116 25.13 5.18 3.09
CA GLU A 116 25.74 5.83 4.25
C GLU A 116 25.56 7.36 4.23
N THR A 117 25.79 7.97 3.06
CA THR A 117 25.54 9.39 2.84
C THR A 117 24.08 9.77 3.08
N GLU A 118 23.13 8.99 2.54
CA GLU A 118 21.69 9.26 2.72
C GLU A 118 21.25 9.11 4.19
N ARG A 119 21.89 8.22 4.98
CA ARG A 119 21.63 8.12 6.42
C ARG A 119 22.12 9.34 7.21
N GLY A 120 23.17 10.00 6.73
CA GLY A 120 23.70 11.25 7.31
C GLY A 120 22.96 12.52 6.85
N GLN A 121 22.11 12.42 5.84
CA GLN A 121 21.31 13.53 5.31
C GLN A 121 20.04 13.76 6.14
N TRP A 122 19.34 14.85 5.83
CA TRP A 122 17.95 14.98 6.26
C TRP A 122 17.10 13.88 5.62
N TYR A 123 16.35 13.12 6.42
CA TYR A 123 15.64 11.90 5.98
C TYR A 123 14.78 12.08 4.72
N PHE A 124 14.11 13.23 4.56
CA PHE A 124 13.25 13.50 3.42
C PHE A 124 14.00 13.89 2.14
N GLN A 125 15.28 14.26 2.23
CA GLN A 125 16.07 14.82 1.13
C GLN A 125 16.09 13.89 -0.09
N ARG A 126 16.32 12.59 0.11
CA ARG A 126 16.34 11.62 -0.99
C ARG A 126 14.97 11.36 -1.62
N TYR A 127 13.88 11.71 -0.95
CA TYR A 127 12.54 11.57 -1.52
C TYR A 127 12.15 12.82 -2.32
N ILE A 128 12.53 14.00 -1.81
CA ILE A 128 12.28 15.30 -2.45
C ILE A 128 12.94 15.37 -3.83
N SER A 129 14.09 14.74 -4.03
CA SER A 129 14.74 14.63 -5.35
C SER A 129 13.90 13.91 -6.41
N HIS A 130 12.81 13.25 -6.02
CA HIS A 130 11.89 12.56 -6.92
C HIS A 130 10.51 13.22 -7.03
N PHE A 131 10.30 14.42 -6.48
CA PHE A 131 9.02 15.11 -6.58
C PHE A 131 8.67 15.48 -8.03
N PRO A 132 7.37 15.62 -8.35
CA PRO A 132 6.93 15.90 -9.70
C PRO A 132 7.33 17.31 -10.17
N THR A 133 7.76 17.43 -11.43
CA THR A 133 7.72 18.69 -12.19
C THR A 133 6.40 18.83 -12.96
N ALA A 134 6.20 19.94 -13.66
CA ALA A 134 4.97 20.27 -14.37
C ALA A 134 4.45 19.10 -15.24
N GLY A 135 3.18 18.73 -15.05
CA GLY A 135 2.52 17.66 -15.79
C GLY A 135 2.88 16.23 -15.35
N GLU A 136 3.77 16.04 -14.37
CA GLU A 136 4.16 14.70 -13.92
C GLU A 136 3.13 14.06 -12.96
N LEU A 137 3.02 12.74 -13.08
CA LEU A 137 2.38 11.83 -12.15
C LEU A 137 3.44 10.89 -11.54
N VAL A 138 3.68 11.01 -10.24
CA VAL A 138 4.72 10.24 -9.53
C VAL A 138 4.09 9.28 -8.53
N LEU A 139 4.36 7.98 -8.69
CA LEU A 139 3.82 6.91 -7.85
C LEU A 139 4.95 6.32 -7.00
N PHE A 140 4.84 6.39 -5.68
CA PHE A 140 5.83 5.86 -4.74
C PHE A 140 5.42 4.45 -4.27
N ASP A 141 6.20 3.42 -4.64
CA ASP A 141 6.08 2.07 -4.06
C ASP A 141 6.89 2.02 -2.76
N ARG A 142 6.18 2.21 -1.65
CA ARG A 142 6.72 2.76 -0.39
C ARG A 142 7.27 4.17 -0.56
N SER A 143 7.44 4.85 0.57
CA SER A 143 7.77 6.29 0.62
C SER A 143 8.57 6.63 1.88
N TRP A 144 8.59 7.91 2.25
CA TRP A 144 9.13 8.35 3.54
C TRP A 144 8.43 7.69 4.74
N TYR A 145 7.22 7.14 4.57
CA TYR A 145 6.54 6.36 5.61
C TYR A 145 7.22 5.03 5.97
N ASN A 146 8.32 4.64 5.32
CA ASN A 146 9.21 3.59 5.83
C ASN A 146 9.60 3.83 7.30
N ARG A 147 9.85 5.09 7.69
CA ARG A 147 10.16 5.49 9.07
C ARG A 147 8.98 5.48 10.04
N ALA A 148 7.77 5.23 9.55
CA ALA A 148 6.58 5.01 10.38
C ALA A 148 6.15 3.55 10.47
N GLY A 149 6.80 2.63 9.75
CA GLY A 149 6.43 1.21 9.73
C GLY A 149 7.64 0.31 9.89
N VAL A 150 8.28 -0.05 8.78
CA VAL A 150 9.36 -1.05 8.77
C VAL A 150 10.57 -0.63 9.59
N GLU A 151 10.99 0.65 9.56
CA GLU A 151 12.19 1.07 10.29
C GLU A 151 12.06 0.91 11.81
N PRO A 152 11.02 1.44 12.50
CA PRO A 152 10.89 1.25 13.94
C PRO A 152 10.63 -0.21 14.34
N VAL A 153 9.85 -0.98 13.56
CA VAL A 153 9.54 -2.39 13.86
C VAL A 153 10.78 -3.29 13.73
N MET A 154 11.68 -2.95 12.80
CA MET A 154 12.90 -3.72 12.54
C MET A 154 14.16 -3.13 13.20
N GLY A 155 14.05 -1.99 13.89
CA GLY A 155 15.18 -1.33 14.55
C GLY A 155 16.15 -0.64 13.58
N PHE A 156 15.68 -0.20 12.41
CA PHE A 156 16.49 0.54 11.43
C PHE A 156 16.49 2.07 11.65
N CYS A 157 15.71 2.56 12.61
CA CYS A 157 15.78 3.93 13.10
C CYS A 157 15.67 3.93 14.64
N THR A 158 16.13 4.99 15.28
CA THR A 158 15.95 5.15 16.73
C THR A 158 14.49 5.52 17.07
N PRO A 159 14.03 5.29 18.31
CA PRO A 159 12.72 5.76 18.77
C PRO A 159 12.55 7.28 18.59
N GLU A 160 13.61 8.06 18.81
CA GLU A 160 13.62 9.51 18.63
C GLU A 160 13.47 9.92 17.17
N GLU A 161 14.13 9.23 16.24
CA GLU A 161 13.98 9.46 14.81
C GLU A 161 12.56 9.19 14.32
N HIS A 162 11.95 8.11 14.79
CA HIS A 162 10.55 7.78 14.49
C HIS A 162 9.58 8.84 15.03
N LYS A 163 9.74 9.23 16.30
CA LYS A 163 8.91 10.27 16.92
C LYS A 163 9.06 11.62 16.20
N ARG A 164 10.29 11.99 15.82
CA ARG A 164 10.55 13.18 15.03
C ARG A 164 9.90 13.09 13.65
N PHE A 165 10.02 11.95 12.97
CA PHE A 165 9.38 11.71 11.68
C PHE A 165 7.87 11.97 11.74
N LEU A 166 7.16 11.39 12.70
CA LEU A 166 5.72 11.58 12.86
C LEU A 166 5.33 13.06 13.09
N LYS A 167 6.21 13.85 13.72
CA LYS A 167 6.00 15.29 13.94
C LYS A 167 6.29 16.13 12.69
N GLU A 168 7.30 15.77 11.90
CA GLU A 168 7.73 16.55 10.73
C GLU A 168 6.94 16.22 9.46
N THR A 169 6.47 14.98 9.29
CA THR A 169 5.75 14.55 8.08
C THR A 169 4.54 15.42 7.74
N PRO A 170 3.63 15.75 8.68
CA PRO A 170 2.52 16.66 8.38
C PRO A 170 2.95 18.05 7.89
N ARG A 171 4.13 18.53 8.31
CA ARG A 171 4.66 19.83 7.89
C ARG A 171 5.15 19.79 6.45
N LEU A 172 5.89 18.73 6.09
CA LEU A 172 6.31 18.50 4.70
C LEU A 172 5.08 18.39 3.79
N GLU A 173 4.08 17.62 4.19
CA GLU A 173 2.89 17.40 3.37
C GLU A 173 2.02 18.65 3.25
N LYS A 174 2.01 19.52 4.26
CA LYS A 174 1.42 20.85 4.14
C LYS A 174 2.13 21.70 3.08
N MET A 175 3.45 21.60 2.96
CA MET A 175 4.19 22.29 1.88
C MET A 175 3.82 21.75 0.50
N LEU A 176 3.61 20.43 0.36
CA LEU A 176 3.12 19.82 -0.89
C LEU A 176 1.76 20.37 -1.30
N ALA A 177 0.84 20.49 -0.35
CA ALA A 177 -0.49 21.03 -0.60
C ALA A 177 -0.44 22.51 -1.00
N HIS A 178 0.42 23.31 -0.36
CA HIS A 178 0.63 24.73 -0.72
C HIS A 178 1.24 24.90 -2.11
N GLU A 179 2.06 23.94 -2.55
CA GLU A 179 2.65 23.90 -3.89
C GLU A 179 1.65 23.36 -4.95
N ASP A 180 0.36 23.21 -4.61
CA ASP A 180 -0.69 22.77 -5.55
C ASP A 180 -0.37 21.42 -6.22
N ILE A 181 0.32 20.54 -5.49
CA ILE A 181 0.54 19.15 -5.87
C ILE A 181 -0.65 18.35 -5.31
N HIS A 182 -1.40 17.69 -6.20
CA HIS A 182 -2.43 16.74 -5.79
C HIS A 182 -1.76 15.51 -5.16
N PHE A 183 -1.81 15.45 -3.83
CA PHE A 183 -1.11 14.44 -3.06
C PHE A 183 -2.07 13.39 -2.48
N PHE A 184 -1.87 12.12 -2.86
CA PHE A 184 -2.65 10.99 -2.39
C PHE A 184 -1.83 10.08 -1.48
N LYS A 185 -2.43 9.62 -0.37
CA LYS A 185 -1.82 8.62 0.52
C LYS A 185 -2.71 7.40 0.65
N PHE A 186 -2.19 6.24 0.27
CA PHE A 186 -2.94 5.00 0.30
C PHE A 186 -2.35 4.01 1.30
N TRP A 187 -3.16 3.57 2.26
CA TRP A 187 -2.84 2.41 3.11
C TRP A 187 -3.66 1.21 2.66
N LEU A 188 -2.99 0.20 2.09
CA LEU A 188 -3.62 -1.06 1.72
C LEU A 188 -3.53 -2.04 2.91
N ASP A 189 -4.66 -2.27 3.57
CA ASP A 189 -4.77 -3.20 4.70
C ASP A 189 -5.28 -4.56 4.22
N ILE A 190 -4.74 -5.64 4.79
CA ILE A 190 -5.24 -7.00 4.60
C ILE A 190 -5.32 -7.70 5.96
N GLY A 191 -6.10 -8.77 6.05
CA GLY A 191 -6.11 -9.65 7.23
C GLY A 191 -4.82 -10.49 7.35
N ARG A 192 -4.59 -11.04 8.55
CA ARG A 192 -3.38 -11.84 8.86
C ARG A 192 -3.32 -13.11 8.03
N GLU A 193 -4.43 -13.81 7.94
CA GLU A 193 -4.61 -15.02 7.13
C GLU A 193 -4.42 -14.71 5.64
N THR A 194 -4.94 -13.57 5.17
CA THR A 194 -4.68 -13.11 3.79
C THR A 194 -3.19 -12.85 3.53
N GLN A 195 -2.46 -12.33 4.50
CA GLN A 195 -1.02 -12.11 4.36
C GLN A 195 -0.28 -13.44 4.25
N ILE A 196 -0.62 -14.40 5.11
CA ILE A 196 -0.03 -15.74 5.15
C ILE A 196 -0.28 -16.48 3.83
N ASP A 197 -1.52 -16.52 3.36
CA ASP A 197 -1.91 -17.06 2.04
C ASP A 197 -1.04 -16.45 0.93
N ARG A 198 -0.86 -15.12 0.94
CA ARG A 198 -0.09 -14.44 -0.10
C ARG A 198 1.42 -14.67 -0.01
N PHE A 199 1.97 -14.92 1.18
CA PHE A 199 3.37 -15.30 1.32
C PHE A 199 3.60 -16.73 0.85
N HIS A 200 2.72 -17.65 1.22
CA HIS A 200 2.72 -19.03 0.72
C HIS A 200 2.64 -19.07 -0.82
N ASP A 201 1.67 -18.36 -1.40
CA ASP A 201 1.52 -18.17 -2.85
C ASP A 201 2.80 -17.67 -3.55
N ARG A 202 3.58 -16.80 -2.88
CA ARG A 202 4.84 -16.26 -3.42
C ARG A 202 5.94 -17.29 -3.33
N ARG A 203 6.07 -17.95 -2.18
CA ARG A 203 7.09 -18.96 -1.90
C ARG A 203 7.02 -20.14 -2.89
N HIS A 204 5.81 -20.55 -3.25
CA HIS A 204 5.58 -21.70 -4.13
C HIS A 204 5.33 -21.33 -5.60
N SER A 205 5.41 -20.05 -5.97
CA SER A 205 5.29 -19.60 -7.37
C SER A 205 6.64 -19.20 -7.95
N PRO A 206 7.13 -19.89 -9.01
CA PRO A 206 8.40 -19.55 -9.67
C PRO A 206 8.45 -18.11 -10.20
N LEU A 207 7.30 -17.51 -10.52
CA LEU A 207 7.19 -16.15 -11.05
C LEU A 207 7.12 -15.07 -9.94
N LYS A 208 6.95 -15.47 -8.68
CA LYS A 208 6.71 -14.54 -7.55
C LYS A 208 7.67 -14.75 -6.38
N CYS A 209 8.47 -15.82 -6.36
CA CYS A 209 9.36 -16.15 -5.24
C CYS A 209 10.36 -15.03 -4.92
N TRP A 210 10.79 -14.27 -5.92
CA TRP A 210 11.64 -13.09 -5.75
C TRP A 210 11.02 -11.97 -4.89
N LYS A 211 9.69 -11.99 -4.68
CA LYS A 211 8.95 -11.02 -3.84
C LYS A 211 8.92 -11.40 -2.35
N LEU A 212 9.67 -12.42 -1.96
CA LEU A 212 9.77 -12.89 -0.59
C LEU A 212 11.24 -12.87 -0.18
N SER A 213 11.54 -12.13 0.87
CA SER A 213 12.85 -12.09 1.52
C SER A 213 12.79 -12.79 2.88
N ASP A 214 13.95 -13.17 3.42
CA ASP A 214 14.01 -13.72 4.78
C ASP A 214 13.48 -12.74 5.83
N MET A 215 13.58 -11.43 5.56
CA MET A 215 13.00 -10.38 6.41
C MET A 215 11.47 -10.40 6.40
N ASP A 216 10.84 -10.69 5.25
CA ASP A 216 9.38 -10.83 5.17
C ASP A 216 8.89 -12.03 6.00
N ILE A 217 9.67 -13.12 6.04
CA ILE A 217 9.38 -14.29 6.86
C ILE A 217 9.52 -13.95 8.35
N ALA A 218 10.61 -13.27 8.73
CA ALA A 218 10.81 -12.81 10.11
C ALA A 218 9.72 -11.82 10.57
N ALA A 219 9.11 -11.07 9.65
CA ALA A 219 8.03 -10.13 9.95
C ALA A 219 6.69 -10.81 10.30
N LEU A 220 6.50 -12.11 10.03
CA LEU A 220 5.27 -12.85 10.34
C LEU A 220 4.89 -12.84 11.83
N THR A 221 5.89 -12.82 12.71
CA THR A 221 5.70 -12.77 14.17
C THR A 221 5.45 -11.36 14.68
N LYS A 222 5.72 -10.33 13.88
CA LYS A 222 5.60 -8.90 14.24
C LYS A 222 4.28 -8.26 13.80
N TRP A 223 3.24 -9.07 13.62
CA TRP A 223 1.92 -8.61 13.16
C TRP A 223 1.37 -7.47 14.02
N ASP A 224 1.46 -7.62 15.34
CA ASP A 224 0.92 -6.66 16.31
C ASP A 224 1.76 -5.39 16.38
N ASP A 225 3.09 -5.49 16.30
CA ASP A 225 3.99 -4.33 16.20
C ASP A 225 3.65 -3.47 14.95
N TYR A 226 3.46 -4.12 13.79
CA TYR A 226 3.02 -3.42 12.59
C TYR A 226 1.62 -2.85 12.70
N THR A 227 0.72 -3.49 13.46
CA THR A 227 -0.63 -2.98 13.73
C THR A 227 -0.55 -1.69 14.54
N GLN A 228 0.21 -1.70 15.63
CA GLN A 228 0.43 -0.53 16.48
C GLN A 228 1.05 0.63 15.68
N LYS A 229 2.05 0.35 14.85
CA LYS A 229 2.72 1.36 14.03
C LYS A 229 1.86 1.91 12.91
N ARG A 230 1.00 1.09 12.29
CA ARG A 230 -0.04 1.58 11.38
C ARG A 230 -0.96 2.56 12.10
N ASP A 231 -1.50 2.18 13.25
CA ASP A 231 -2.51 2.97 13.95
C ASP A 231 -1.93 4.32 14.40
N GLU A 232 -0.73 4.31 14.97
CA GLU A 232 0.02 5.52 15.35
C GLU A 232 0.30 6.41 14.12
N MET A 233 0.75 5.83 13.00
CA MET A 233 1.01 6.57 11.77
C MET A 233 -0.26 7.25 11.24
N LEU A 234 -1.36 6.50 11.10
CA LEU A 234 -2.62 7.01 10.59
C LEU A 234 -3.17 8.11 11.49
N GLU A 235 -3.11 7.95 12.81
CA GLU A 235 -3.57 8.97 13.76
C GLU A 235 -2.73 10.25 13.69
N LYS A 236 -1.40 10.14 13.66
CA LYS A 236 -0.50 11.31 13.72
C LYS A 236 -0.34 12.04 12.39
N THR A 237 -0.64 11.39 11.27
CA THR A 237 -0.36 11.95 9.94
C THR A 237 -1.57 12.04 9.02
N HIS A 238 -2.76 11.63 9.46
CA HIS A 238 -4.00 11.99 8.76
C HIS A 238 -4.33 13.46 9.05
N THR A 239 -4.37 14.29 8.02
CA THR A 239 -4.69 15.73 8.12
C THR A 239 -5.63 16.13 7.00
N ASP A 240 -6.32 17.27 7.15
CA ASP A 240 -7.26 17.78 6.14
C ASP A 240 -6.59 18.06 4.78
N VAL A 241 -5.33 18.51 4.80
CA VAL A 241 -4.56 18.85 3.59
C VAL A 241 -3.87 17.64 2.95
N ALA A 242 -3.67 16.57 3.71
CA ALA A 242 -3.05 15.33 3.26
C ALA A 242 -3.75 14.15 3.96
N PRO A 243 -4.97 13.78 3.54
CA PRO A 243 -5.72 12.71 4.17
C PRO A 243 -5.12 11.35 3.79
N TRP A 244 -5.13 10.45 4.76
CA TRP A 244 -4.98 9.02 4.50
C TRP A 244 -6.25 8.42 3.93
N THR A 245 -6.11 7.73 2.81
CA THR A 245 -7.12 6.85 2.21
C THR A 245 -6.77 5.40 2.53
N VAL A 246 -7.65 4.74 3.28
CA VAL A 246 -7.45 3.40 3.81
C VAL A 246 -8.29 2.40 2.99
N VAL A 247 -7.68 1.31 2.56
CA VAL A 247 -8.28 0.35 1.62
C VAL A 247 -8.25 -1.05 2.20
N ARG A 248 -9.41 -1.70 2.32
CA ARG A 248 -9.53 -3.14 2.58
C ARG A 248 -9.15 -3.90 1.31
N ALA A 249 -7.96 -4.49 1.30
CA ALA A 249 -7.30 -4.99 0.09
C ALA A 249 -7.26 -6.51 -0.04
N ASN A 250 -8.09 -7.27 0.73
CA ASN A 250 -8.13 -8.73 0.63
C ASN A 250 -8.49 -9.18 -0.79
N ASP A 251 -9.45 -8.50 -1.41
CA ASP A 251 -9.69 -8.60 -2.84
C ASP A 251 -8.90 -7.53 -3.62
N LYS A 252 -7.83 -7.98 -4.28
CA LYS A 252 -6.97 -7.12 -5.11
C LYS A 252 -7.75 -6.40 -6.22
N ARG A 253 -8.82 -7.00 -6.75
CA ARG A 253 -9.62 -6.43 -7.85
C ARG A 253 -10.38 -5.20 -7.38
N ARG A 254 -11.15 -5.35 -6.30
CA ARG A 254 -11.88 -4.24 -5.66
C ARG A 254 -10.96 -3.14 -5.17
N ALA A 255 -9.81 -3.50 -4.59
CA ALA A 255 -8.84 -2.53 -4.11
C ALA A 255 -8.34 -1.61 -5.24
N ARG A 256 -7.93 -2.19 -6.37
CA ARG A 256 -7.42 -1.44 -7.54
C ARG A 256 -8.47 -0.51 -8.14
N VAL A 257 -9.68 -1.04 -8.37
CA VAL A 257 -10.80 -0.27 -8.93
C VAL A 257 -11.11 0.93 -8.05
N ASN A 258 -11.24 0.74 -6.73
CA ASN A 258 -11.59 1.83 -5.82
C ASN A 258 -10.46 2.85 -5.64
N LEU A 259 -9.19 2.41 -5.64
CA LEU A 259 -8.05 3.32 -5.64
C LEU A 259 -8.06 4.26 -6.85
N ILE A 260 -8.26 3.70 -8.05
CA ILE A 260 -8.30 4.50 -9.28
C ILE A 260 -9.52 5.43 -9.27
N ARG A 261 -10.70 4.94 -8.87
CA ARG A 261 -11.90 5.78 -8.71
C ARG A 261 -11.66 6.95 -7.76
N HIS A 262 -10.95 6.73 -6.65
CA HIS A 262 -10.64 7.80 -5.70
C HIS A 262 -9.75 8.88 -6.33
N ILE A 263 -8.71 8.50 -7.07
CA ILE A 263 -7.86 9.44 -7.82
C ILE A 263 -8.71 10.23 -8.82
N LEU A 264 -9.44 9.54 -9.70
CA LEU A 264 -10.23 10.16 -10.76
C LEU A 264 -11.33 11.09 -10.22
N ASN A 265 -12.03 10.67 -9.15
CA ASN A 265 -13.06 11.51 -8.54
C ASN A 265 -12.49 12.78 -7.88
N SER A 266 -11.26 12.72 -7.37
CA SER A 266 -10.60 13.85 -6.68
C SER A 266 -9.98 14.88 -7.62
N LEU A 267 -9.81 14.56 -8.90
CA LEU A 267 -9.24 15.45 -9.91
C LEU A 267 -10.33 16.07 -10.78
N ASP A 268 -10.21 17.35 -11.10
CA ASP A 268 -11.13 18.09 -11.98
C ASP A 268 -10.53 18.25 -13.38
N TYR A 269 -10.42 17.12 -14.09
CA TYR A 269 -9.78 17.04 -15.40
C TYR A 269 -10.79 17.18 -16.55
N GLU A 270 -10.31 17.69 -17.68
CA GLU A 270 -11.13 17.86 -18.89
C GLU A 270 -11.60 16.51 -19.46
N GLY A 271 -12.88 16.45 -19.89
CA GLY A 271 -13.45 15.25 -20.51
C GLY A 271 -13.81 14.13 -19.53
N LYS A 272 -13.84 14.42 -18.22
CA LYS A 272 -14.21 13.49 -17.14
C LYS A 272 -15.58 12.84 -17.36
N ASP A 273 -15.60 11.52 -17.53
CA ASP A 273 -16.84 10.74 -17.62
C ASP A 273 -17.18 10.12 -16.26
N ARG A 274 -18.09 10.76 -15.53
CA ARG A 274 -18.54 10.29 -14.20
C ARG A 274 -19.21 8.92 -14.26
N LYS A 275 -19.86 8.55 -15.37
CA LYS A 275 -20.49 7.24 -15.51
C LYS A 275 -19.44 6.14 -15.70
N ALA A 276 -18.38 6.42 -16.47
CA ALA A 276 -17.26 5.50 -16.65
C ALA A 276 -16.49 5.25 -15.34
N ILE A 277 -16.31 6.30 -14.51
CA ILE A 277 -15.67 6.16 -13.20
C ILE A 277 -16.53 5.30 -12.27
N GLY A 278 -17.83 5.62 -12.19
CA GLY A 278 -18.75 5.00 -11.25
C GLY A 278 -18.49 5.37 -9.78
N GLU A 279 -19.13 4.66 -8.88
CA GLU A 279 -19.12 5.00 -7.45
C GLU A 279 -17.95 4.34 -6.69
N ILE A 280 -17.45 5.06 -5.69
CA ILE A 280 -16.50 4.51 -4.71
C ILE A 280 -17.27 3.59 -3.76
N ASP A 281 -16.80 2.37 -3.60
CA ASP A 281 -17.30 1.43 -2.62
C ASP A 281 -16.78 1.80 -1.23
N ASN A 282 -17.61 2.51 -0.46
CA ASN A 282 -17.31 2.95 0.90
C ASN A 282 -17.12 1.80 1.90
N LYS A 283 -17.41 0.54 1.54
CA LYS A 283 -17.06 -0.63 2.36
C LYS A 283 -15.61 -1.05 2.14
N ILE A 284 -15.02 -0.70 1.00
CA ILE A 284 -13.64 -1.05 0.61
C ILE A 284 -12.68 0.09 0.91
N LEU A 285 -13.09 1.33 0.66
CA LEU A 285 -12.24 2.51 0.78
C LEU A 285 -12.87 3.51 1.75
N GLY A 286 -12.08 3.98 2.71
CA GLY A 286 -12.49 5.01 3.65
C GLY A 286 -11.35 5.95 4.02
N ALA A 287 -11.64 6.95 4.84
CA ALA A 287 -10.70 7.98 5.24
C ALA A 287 -10.24 7.81 6.68
N GLY A 288 -8.93 7.96 6.90
CA GLY A 288 -8.33 8.13 8.22
C GLY A 288 -8.35 6.90 9.13
N PRO A 289 -7.95 7.09 10.40
CA PRO A 289 -7.65 5.99 11.32
C PRO A 289 -8.87 5.15 11.72
N ASN A 290 -10.07 5.72 11.66
CA ASN A 290 -11.28 5.07 12.18
C ASN A 290 -11.87 4.00 11.25
N PHE A 291 -11.44 3.94 9.98
CA PHE A 291 -12.08 3.09 8.97
C PHE A 291 -11.89 1.57 9.22
N LEU A 292 -10.75 1.17 9.80
CA LEU A 292 -10.46 -0.24 10.09
C LEU A 292 -11.09 -0.71 11.41
N GLY A 293 -11.71 0.19 12.18
CA GLY A 293 -12.05 -0.04 13.58
C GLY A 293 -10.79 -0.02 14.45
N LYS A 294 -10.95 0.19 15.77
CA LYS A 294 -9.86 -0.07 16.71
C LYS A 294 -9.57 -1.57 16.71
N ALA A 295 -8.30 -1.96 16.73
CA ALA A 295 -7.97 -3.35 17.03
C ALA A 295 -8.66 -3.72 18.36
N GLU A 296 -9.49 -4.76 18.36
CA GLU A 296 -10.03 -5.28 19.60
C GLU A 296 -8.84 -5.70 20.48
N GLU A 297 -8.62 -4.99 21.58
CA GLU A 297 -7.77 -5.45 22.67
C GLU A 297 -8.35 -6.79 23.14
N LYS A 298 -7.65 -7.89 22.85
CA LYS A 298 -7.91 -9.21 23.41
C LYS A 298 -6.75 -9.62 24.29
#